data_AF-A0A1Q8JZ10-F1
#
_entry.id   AF-A0A1Q8JZ10-F1
#
_cell.length_a   1.000
_cell.length_b   1.000
_cell.length_c   1.000
_cell.angle_alpha   90.00
_cell.angle_beta   90.00
_cell.angle_gamma   90.00
#
_symmetry.space_group_name_H-M   'P 1'
#
loop_
_entity.id
_entity.type
_entity.pdbx_description
1 polymer ?
#
loop_
_entity_poly.entity_id
_entity_poly.type
_entity_poly.pdbx_seq_one_letter_code
_entity_poly.pdbx_strand_id
1 'polypeptide(L)'
;MGGRRTGDRPLRVPAGAGLTATPGRLCSVHPGTEGPHQTGAVMRRVVEPAARGRRRAPVTTRRPRHRAALPTLTPVRGEDHGSPDVPDQLISRSELAARTGEREHTLYKWWRDRHRNGHPEGLEVDGQWHVDEREWRRWRTAYGADRREVNGRILATVTELARLSGKPEATLNRWYAGRQANGHPPGIRRDGRRYVDLELWQDWYRGHKDQLKSGLTPVDRTGDPDELLSSAQVAHVLGLASAATVNSYVGRDQFIEPDEVEETPAGRQRRFWRRRRVWDYADKRSWSRKGKKSTEAP
;
A
#
# COMPACT_ATOMS: atom_id res chain seq x y z
N MET A 1 74.72 -34.00 33.23
CA MET A 1 75.17 -32.60 33.35
C MET A 1 74.01 -31.74 32.83
N GLY A 2 73.09 -31.20 33.63
CA GLY A 2 73.23 -30.24 34.74
C GLY A 2 73.23 -28.82 34.13
N GLY A 3 72.31 -27.88 34.37
CA GLY A 3 71.17 -27.82 35.28
C GLY A 3 70.33 -26.55 35.00
N ARG A 4 69.18 -26.47 35.70
CA ARG A 4 68.17 -25.39 35.70
C ARG A 4 68.64 -24.14 36.45
N ARG A 5 67.94 -22.99 36.24
CA ARG A 5 67.49 -21.96 37.23
C ARG A 5 66.64 -20.91 36.47
N THR A 6 65.35 -20.66 36.70
CA THR A 6 64.57 -20.12 37.85
C THR A 6 64.84 -18.65 38.23
N GLY A 7 63.75 -17.87 38.32
CA GLY A 7 63.66 -16.53 38.94
C GLY A 7 63.57 -15.42 37.89
N ASP A 8 62.70 -14.40 37.95
CA ASP A 8 61.92 -13.94 39.09
C ASP A 8 60.78 -13.01 38.63
N ARG A 9 59.71 -12.98 39.41
CA ARG A 9 58.53 -12.12 39.26
C ARG A 9 58.56 -11.14 40.43
N PRO A 10 58.14 -9.89 40.26
CA PRO A 10 57.42 -9.27 41.36
C PRO A 10 56.08 -8.65 40.95
N LEU A 11 55.13 -8.89 41.85
CA LEU A 11 53.86 -8.20 42.03
C LEU A 11 54.10 -6.78 42.58
N ARG A 12 53.32 -5.78 42.13
CA ARG A 12 52.53 -4.89 43.02
C ARG A 12 51.67 -3.88 42.25
N VAL A 13 50.36 -4.00 42.50
CA VAL A 13 49.26 -3.00 42.52
C VAL A 13 49.51 -2.09 43.76
N PRO A 14 49.04 -0.81 43.93
CA PRO A 14 47.63 -0.44 43.83
C PRO A 14 47.20 1.03 43.55
N ALA A 15 45.86 1.18 43.49
CA ALA A 15 45.03 2.25 44.06
C ALA A 15 44.50 3.39 43.16
N GLY A 16 43.22 3.68 43.37
CA GLY A 16 42.43 4.79 42.81
C GLY A 16 41.16 4.30 42.11
N ALA A 17 40.10 3.84 42.81
CA ALA A 17 39.05 4.68 43.41
C ALA A 17 38.56 5.76 42.41
N GLY A 18 37.32 5.84 41.97
CA GLY A 18 36.04 5.30 42.41
C GLY A 18 35.00 6.30 41.90
N LEU A 19 33.80 5.86 41.53
CA LEU A 19 32.55 6.59 41.70
C LEU A 19 31.40 5.71 41.19
N THR A 20 30.77 5.10 42.18
CA THR A 20 29.44 4.53 42.18
C THR A 20 28.38 5.61 41.98
N ALA A 21 27.39 5.38 41.13
CA ALA A 21 26.06 5.99 41.24
C ALA A 21 24.98 5.01 40.74
N THR A 22 24.44 4.29 41.72
CA THR A 22 23.13 3.67 41.93
C THR A 22 22.06 3.69 40.80
N PRO A 23 21.40 2.54 40.54
CA PRO A 23 20.14 2.47 39.78
C PRO A 23 18.93 2.82 40.64
N GLY A 24 18.11 3.77 40.17
CA GLY A 24 16.82 4.13 40.77
C GLY A 24 15.79 3.02 40.58
N ARG A 25 15.30 2.50 41.72
CA ARG A 25 14.19 1.56 41.87
C ARG A 25 12.83 2.22 41.57
N LEU A 26 11.96 1.42 40.96
CA LEU A 26 10.54 1.17 41.27
C LEU A 26 9.66 2.36 41.68
N CYS A 27 8.74 2.73 40.79
CA CYS A 27 7.36 3.06 41.18
C CYS A 27 6.38 2.31 40.27
N SER A 28 5.84 1.22 40.80
CA SER A 28 4.59 0.61 40.35
C SER A 28 3.45 1.58 40.59
N VAL A 29 2.64 1.86 39.57
CA VAL A 29 1.29 2.42 39.74
C VAL A 29 0.34 1.73 38.77
N HIS A 30 -0.36 0.71 39.28
CA HIS A 30 -1.73 0.41 38.87
C HIS A 30 -2.64 1.05 39.90
N PRO A 31 -3.78 1.64 39.47
CA PRO A 31 -5.03 0.94 39.75
C PRO A 31 -6.10 1.11 38.66
N GLY A 32 -7.15 0.30 38.71
CA GLY A 32 -8.47 0.72 38.24
C GLY A 32 -9.22 -0.23 37.32
N THR A 33 -9.58 -1.41 37.82
CA THR A 33 -10.75 -2.16 37.38
C THR A 33 -12.01 -1.48 37.94
N GLU A 34 -12.89 -0.93 37.09
CA GLU A 34 -14.31 -0.72 37.44
C GLU A 34 -15.20 -1.13 36.26
N GLY A 35 -16.27 -1.83 36.61
CA GLY A 35 -17.18 -2.54 35.73
C GLY A 35 -18.31 -1.68 35.16
N PRO A 36 -19.35 -2.34 34.60
CA PRO A 36 -20.31 -1.73 33.69
C PRO A 36 -21.55 -1.20 34.41
N HIS A 37 -22.06 -0.05 33.98
CA HIS A 37 -23.43 0.37 34.28
C HIS A 37 -24.30 0.32 33.01
N GLN A 38 -25.26 -0.58 33.05
CA GLN A 38 -26.53 -0.47 32.33
C GLN A 38 -27.33 0.70 32.91
N THR A 39 -28.01 1.47 32.06
CA THR A 39 -29.34 1.99 32.38
C THR A 39 -30.10 2.25 31.08
N GLY A 40 -31.29 1.66 30.97
CA GLY A 40 -32.21 1.85 29.85
C GLY A 40 -33.16 3.02 30.04
N ALA A 41 -33.82 3.40 28.94
CA ALA A 41 -35.15 4.02 28.83
C ALA A 41 -35.42 4.13 27.30
N VAL A 42 -36.36 3.45 26.63
CA VAL A 42 -37.78 3.15 26.83
C VAL A 42 -38.68 4.40 26.78
N MET A 43 -39.49 4.45 25.70
CA MET A 43 -40.77 5.16 25.52
C MET A 43 -40.70 6.70 25.42
N ARG A 44 -41.56 7.43 24.70
CA ARG A 44 -42.62 7.20 23.70
C ARG A 44 -43.03 8.61 23.22
N ARG A 45 -43.61 8.66 22.02
CA ARG A 45 -44.65 9.59 21.53
C ARG A 45 -44.53 11.08 21.85
N VAL A 46 -44.59 11.92 20.81
CA VAL A 46 -45.78 12.78 20.59
C VAL A 46 -46.08 12.83 19.09
N VAL A 47 -47.34 12.53 18.77
CA VAL A 47 -48.06 12.80 17.53
C VAL A 47 -48.77 14.13 17.73
N GLU A 48 -48.71 15.07 16.78
CA GLU A 48 -49.92 15.70 16.21
C GLU A 48 -49.63 16.63 15.01
N PRO A 49 -50.63 16.83 14.12
CA PRO A 49 -50.46 17.48 12.82
C PRO A 49 -51.24 18.81 12.65
N ALA A 50 -51.10 19.36 11.44
CA ALA A 50 -52.08 20.15 10.66
C ALA A 50 -52.16 21.68 10.84
N ALA A 51 -51.95 22.39 9.71
CA ALA A 51 -52.75 23.53 9.25
C ALA A 51 -52.40 23.82 7.77
N ARG A 52 -53.28 23.49 6.81
CA ARG A 52 -54.28 24.36 6.17
C ARG A 52 -53.73 25.60 5.45
N GLY A 53 -53.90 25.57 4.13
CA GLY A 53 -54.66 26.59 3.41
C GLY A 53 -53.87 27.77 2.86
N ARG A 54 -53.55 27.75 1.56
CA ARG A 54 -53.34 28.99 0.79
C ARG A 54 -54.27 29.03 -0.41
N ARG A 55 -55.11 30.06 -0.38
CA ARG A 55 -56.10 30.45 -1.38
C ARG A 55 -55.40 31.01 -2.62
N ARG A 56 -55.92 30.66 -3.80
CA ARG A 56 -55.64 31.33 -5.08
C ARG A 56 -56.49 32.58 -5.21
N ALA A 57 -55.93 33.62 -5.83
CA ALA A 57 -56.63 34.80 -6.34
C ALA A 57 -55.99 35.21 -7.70
N PRO A 58 -56.70 35.98 -8.54
CA PRO A 58 -56.74 35.73 -9.99
C PRO A 58 -55.85 36.62 -10.86
N VAL A 59 -55.57 36.09 -12.06
CA VAL A 59 -54.92 36.75 -13.20
C VAL A 59 -55.88 37.74 -13.86
N THR A 60 -55.44 38.98 -14.07
CA THR A 60 -56.07 39.96 -14.95
C THR A 60 -55.12 40.36 -16.09
N THR A 61 -55.54 39.98 -17.29
CA THR A 61 -55.45 40.67 -18.59
C THR A 61 -54.59 41.94 -18.72
N ARG A 62 -53.68 41.93 -19.71
CA ARG A 62 -53.57 43.01 -20.71
C ARG A 62 -52.74 42.63 -21.95
N ARG A 63 -53.41 42.58 -23.11
CA ARG A 63 -52.83 42.86 -24.44
C ARG A 63 -52.67 44.38 -24.59
N PRO A 64 -51.71 44.84 -25.40
CA PRO A 64 -52.13 45.35 -26.71
C PRO A 64 -51.17 44.95 -27.84
N ARG A 65 -51.77 44.58 -28.99
CA ARG A 65 -51.11 44.57 -30.30
C ARG A 65 -51.38 45.94 -30.93
N HIS A 66 -50.33 46.70 -31.24
CA HIS A 66 -50.38 47.64 -32.36
C HIS A 66 -49.08 47.55 -33.15
N ARG A 67 -49.31 47.36 -34.45
CA ARG A 67 -48.36 47.09 -35.53
C ARG A 67 -47.98 48.45 -36.12
N ALA A 68 -46.69 48.74 -36.18
CA ALA A 68 -46.13 49.78 -37.05
C ALA A 68 -44.88 49.20 -37.71
N ALA A 69 -44.89 49.21 -39.05
CA ALA A 69 -43.81 48.73 -39.90
C ALA A 69 -42.84 49.88 -40.17
N LEU A 70 -41.52 49.60 -40.17
CA LEU A 70 -40.45 50.35 -40.84
C LEU A 70 -39.16 49.47 -40.89
N PRO A 71 -38.16 49.80 -41.71
CA PRO A 71 -37.62 48.93 -42.76
C PRO A 71 -36.39 48.09 -42.39
N THR A 72 -36.08 47.16 -43.30
CA THR A 72 -34.92 46.28 -43.40
C THR A 72 -33.59 46.96 -43.01
N LEU A 73 -33.05 46.57 -41.86
CA LEU A 73 -31.65 46.73 -41.50
C LEU A 73 -30.99 45.36 -41.59
N THR A 74 -29.98 45.27 -42.45
CA THR A 74 -29.01 44.18 -42.58
C THR A 74 -28.48 43.79 -41.19
N PRO A 75 -28.48 42.51 -40.79
CA PRO A 75 -27.84 42.14 -39.54
C PRO A 75 -26.32 42.30 -39.71
N VAL A 76 -25.81 43.36 -39.08
CA VAL A 76 -24.42 43.48 -38.69
C VAL A 76 -24.09 42.26 -37.84
N ARG A 77 -22.98 41.60 -38.19
CA ARG A 77 -22.35 40.48 -37.48
C ARG A 77 -22.24 40.84 -36.00
N GLY A 78 -23.20 40.38 -35.21
CA GLY A 78 -23.13 40.44 -33.75
C GLY A 78 -22.06 39.49 -33.31
N GLU A 79 -21.06 40.04 -32.65
CA GLU A 79 -20.00 39.32 -31.96
C GLU A 79 -20.65 38.28 -31.03
N ASP A 80 -20.26 37.04 -31.23
CA ASP A 80 -20.73 35.87 -30.49
C ASP A 80 -20.22 35.98 -29.04
N HIS A 81 -21.01 36.67 -28.20
CA HIS A 81 -20.87 36.58 -26.76
C HIS A 81 -21.19 35.13 -26.38
N GLY A 82 -20.15 34.34 -26.15
CA GLY A 82 -20.21 32.93 -25.75
C GLY A 82 -21.38 32.67 -24.83
N SER A 83 -22.38 31.98 -25.40
CA SER A 83 -23.54 31.46 -24.69
C SER A 83 -23.05 30.60 -23.51
N PRO A 84 -23.64 30.72 -22.31
CA PRO A 84 -23.19 29.99 -21.14
C PRO A 84 -23.27 28.48 -21.41
N ASP A 85 -22.21 27.74 -21.05
CA ASP A 85 -22.08 26.26 -21.11
C ASP A 85 -23.43 25.53 -21.10
N VAL A 86 -24.00 25.30 -22.28
CA VAL A 86 -25.10 24.34 -22.41
C VAL A 86 -24.41 22.97 -22.48
N PRO A 87 -24.66 22.05 -21.54
CA PRO A 87 -24.05 20.72 -21.57
C PRO A 87 -24.43 20.03 -22.88
N ASP A 88 -23.44 19.85 -23.76
CA ASP A 88 -23.62 19.37 -25.13
C ASP A 88 -24.23 17.95 -25.19
N GLN A 89 -24.20 17.19 -24.09
CA GLN A 89 -24.80 15.86 -24.03
C GLN A 89 -25.25 15.45 -22.62
N LEU A 90 -26.41 15.97 -22.19
CA LEU A 90 -27.10 15.49 -21.00
C LEU A 90 -27.64 14.08 -21.21
N ILE A 91 -27.09 13.11 -20.49
CA ILE A 91 -27.49 11.71 -20.56
C ILE A 91 -28.17 11.26 -19.27
N SER A 92 -29.31 10.58 -19.39
CA SER A 92 -30.02 10.03 -18.23
C SER A 92 -29.21 8.90 -17.58
N ARG A 93 -29.44 8.61 -16.29
CA ARG A 93 -28.76 7.50 -15.61
C ARG A 93 -28.94 6.14 -16.31
N SER A 94 -30.15 5.85 -16.77
CA SER A 94 -30.47 4.58 -17.43
C SER A 94 -29.77 4.44 -18.77
N GLU A 95 -29.71 5.53 -19.54
CA GLU A 95 -28.97 5.55 -20.80
C GLU A 95 -27.45 5.47 -20.57
N LEU A 96 -26.94 6.15 -19.54
CA LEU A 96 -25.53 6.06 -19.14
C LEU A 96 -25.16 4.63 -18.73
N ALA A 97 -26.03 3.94 -18.00
CA ALA A 97 -25.85 2.52 -17.66
C ALA A 97 -25.82 1.64 -18.92
N ALA A 98 -26.76 1.83 -19.84
CA ALA A 98 -26.82 1.08 -21.09
C ALA A 98 -25.57 1.29 -21.97
N ARG A 99 -25.05 2.53 -22.06
CA ARG A 99 -23.87 2.86 -22.87
C ARG A 99 -22.55 2.38 -22.26
N THR A 100 -22.43 2.40 -20.94
CA THR A 100 -21.15 2.13 -20.24
C THR A 100 -21.03 0.73 -19.68
N GLY A 101 -22.15 -0.01 -19.60
CA GLY A 101 -22.22 -1.30 -18.91
C GLY A 101 -22.16 -1.21 -17.38
N GLU A 102 -22.08 0.00 -16.83
CA GLU A 102 -22.16 0.22 -15.39
C GLU A 102 -23.58 -0.05 -14.88
N ARG A 103 -23.71 -0.62 -13.69
CA ARG A 103 -25.03 -0.88 -13.11
C ARG A 103 -25.67 0.44 -12.68
N GLU A 104 -26.97 0.61 -12.93
CA GLU A 104 -27.71 1.81 -12.50
C GLU A 104 -27.56 2.11 -11.00
N HIS A 105 -27.56 1.05 -10.17
CA HIS A 105 -27.35 1.21 -8.73
C HIS A 105 -25.95 1.76 -8.39
N THR A 106 -24.92 1.37 -9.15
CA THR A 106 -23.56 1.89 -8.97
C THR A 106 -23.51 3.38 -9.34
N LEU A 107 -24.13 3.76 -10.47
CA LEU A 107 -24.22 5.16 -10.89
C LEU A 107 -24.98 6.01 -9.86
N TYR A 108 -26.11 5.51 -9.37
CA TYR A 108 -26.86 6.16 -8.30
C TYR A 108 -26.03 6.34 -7.03
N LYS A 109 -25.28 5.31 -6.62
CA LYS A 109 -24.42 5.40 -5.44
C LYS A 109 -23.32 6.44 -5.62
N TRP A 110 -22.69 6.50 -6.79
CA TRP A 110 -21.67 7.51 -7.08
C TRP A 110 -22.24 8.92 -7.06
N TRP A 111 -23.39 9.14 -7.68
CA TRP A 111 -24.07 10.43 -7.64
C TRP A 111 -24.55 10.80 -6.22
N ARG A 112 -25.09 9.85 -5.46
CA ARG A 112 -25.55 10.09 -4.09
C ARG A 112 -24.39 10.49 -3.18
N ASP A 113 -23.23 9.87 -3.39
CA ASP A 113 -22.02 10.11 -2.59
C ASP A 113 -21.10 11.16 -3.27
N ARG A 114 -21.65 12.00 -4.18
CA ARG A 114 -20.88 12.92 -5.05
C ARG A 114 -20.01 13.92 -4.31
N HIS A 115 -20.46 14.41 -3.16
CA HIS A 115 -19.68 15.30 -2.29
C HIS A 115 -18.39 14.65 -1.77
N ARG A 116 -18.30 13.32 -1.77
CA ARG A 116 -17.12 12.57 -1.30
C ARG A 116 -16.21 12.12 -2.45
N ASN A 117 -16.79 11.80 -3.60
CA ASN A 117 -16.05 11.23 -4.72
C ASN A 117 -15.84 12.20 -5.89
N GLY A 118 -16.38 13.42 -5.81
CA GLY A 118 -16.25 14.45 -6.84
C GLY A 118 -17.00 14.12 -8.13
N HIS A 119 -18.01 13.24 -8.06
CA HIS A 119 -18.86 12.94 -9.21
C HIS A 119 -19.49 14.23 -9.73
N PRO A 120 -19.53 14.44 -11.06
CA PRO A 120 -20.13 15.63 -11.66
C PRO A 120 -21.54 15.89 -11.15
N GLU A 121 -21.85 17.16 -10.95
CA GLU A 121 -23.23 17.56 -10.70
C GLU A 121 -24.07 17.27 -11.95
N GLY A 122 -25.35 17.02 -11.74
CA GLY A 122 -26.27 16.79 -12.84
C GLY A 122 -27.51 17.64 -12.70
N LEU A 123 -28.28 17.69 -13.77
CA LEU A 123 -29.50 18.46 -13.87
C LEU A 123 -30.70 17.52 -13.76
N GLU A 124 -31.73 17.98 -13.07
CA GLU A 124 -33.02 17.32 -13.08
C GLU A 124 -33.80 17.83 -14.30
N VAL A 125 -34.11 16.93 -15.23
CA VAL A 125 -34.90 17.19 -16.44
C VAL A 125 -36.08 16.24 -16.39
N ASP A 126 -37.30 16.78 -16.38
CA ASP A 126 -38.55 16.01 -16.31
C ASP A 126 -38.61 14.97 -15.17
N GLY A 127 -38.03 15.31 -14.01
CA GLY A 127 -37.98 14.44 -12.84
C GLY A 127 -36.94 13.31 -12.94
N GLN A 128 -36.09 13.32 -13.97
CA GLN A 128 -34.98 12.40 -14.15
C GLN A 128 -33.64 13.14 -13.99
N TRP A 129 -32.66 12.46 -13.40
CA TRP A 129 -31.32 13.00 -13.27
C TRP A 129 -30.51 12.74 -14.54
N HIS A 130 -29.93 13.80 -15.09
CA HIS A 130 -29.02 13.79 -16.23
C HIS A 130 -27.65 14.33 -15.83
N VAL A 131 -26.59 13.78 -16.42
CA VAL A 131 -25.22 14.28 -16.27
C VAL A 131 -24.65 14.61 -17.64
N ASP A 132 -23.72 15.55 -17.70
CA ASP A 132 -22.90 15.73 -18.90
C ASP A 132 -22.03 14.47 -19.11
N GLU A 133 -22.21 13.78 -20.24
CA GLU A 133 -21.50 12.53 -20.49
C GLU A 133 -19.97 12.72 -20.53
N ARG A 134 -19.51 13.84 -21.09
CA ARG A 134 -18.07 14.12 -21.26
C ARG A 134 -17.44 14.38 -19.90
N GLU A 135 -18.09 15.14 -19.04
CA GLU A 135 -17.66 15.38 -17.66
C GLU A 135 -17.67 14.09 -16.85
N TRP A 136 -18.72 13.28 -16.98
CA TRP A 136 -18.78 11.97 -16.33
C TRP A 136 -17.65 11.05 -16.77
N ARG A 137 -17.31 11.00 -18.07
CA ARG A 137 -16.19 10.17 -18.57
C ARG A 137 -14.83 10.65 -18.06
N ARG A 138 -14.61 11.96 -17.98
CA ARG A 138 -13.40 12.54 -17.36
C ARG A 138 -13.29 12.14 -15.90
N TRP A 139 -14.38 12.35 -15.14
CA TRP A 139 -14.45 11.94 -13.74
C TRP A 139 -14.23 10.43 -13.60
N ARG A 140 -14.88 9.60 -14.42
CA ARG A 140 -14.81 8.14 -14.33
C ARG A 140 -13.39 7.62 -14.56
N THR A 141 -12.65 8.24 -15.48
CA THR A 141 -11.24 7.97 -15.72
C THR A 141 -10.41 8.30 -14.48
N ALA A 142 -10.58 9.51 -13.91
CA ALA A 142 -9.88 9.92 -12.69
C ALA A 142 -10.26 9.08 -11.46
N TYR A 143 -11.54 8.72 -11.33
CA TYR A 143 -12.07 7.88 -10.27
C TYR A 143 -11.56 6.43 -10.39
N GLY A 144 -11.39 5.92 -11.61
CA GLY A 144 -10.77 4.61 -11.84
C GLY A 144 -9.27 4.59 -11.59
N ALA A 145 -8.62 5.76 -11.60
CA ALA A 145 -7.17 5.85 -11.63
C ALA A 145 -6.52 5.19 -10.42
N ASP A 146 -5.51 4.38 -10.75
CA ASP A 146 -4.65 3.69 -9.81
C ASP A 146 -3.65 4.62 -9.12
N ARG A 147 -3.43 5.79 -9.71
CA ARG A 147 -2.72 6.92 -9.10
C ARG A 147 -3.61 8.14 -9.08
N ARG A 148 -3.57 8.91 -7.99
CA ARG A 148 -4.29 10.17 -7.87
C ARG A 148 -3.47 11.21 -7.14
N GLU A 149 -3.56 12.44 -7.59
CA GLU A 149 -3.00 13.58 -6.85
C GLU A 149 -4.00 14.05 -5.78
N VAL A 150 -3.52 14.17 -4.54
CA VAL A 150 -4.29 14.68 -3.41
C VAL A 150 -3.36 15.59 -2.62
N ASN A 151 -3.69 16.89 -2.51
CA ASN A 151 -2.89 17.90 -1.81
C ASN A 151 -1.42 17.93 -2.27
N GLY A 152 -1.17 17.85 -3.58
CA GLY A 152 0.19 17.84 -4.16
C GLY A 152 0.97 16.53 -3.94
N ARG A 153 0.35 15.50 -3.38
CA ARG A 153 0.95 14.16 -3.21
C ARG A 153 0.30 13.16 -4.14
N ILE A 154 1.12 12.31 -4.76
CA ILE A 154 0.63 11.21 -5.57
C ILE A 154 0.36 10.02 -4.66
N LEU A 155 -0.88 9.59 -4.61
CA LEU A 155 -1.30 8.38 -3.92
C LEU A 155 -1.51 7.25 -4.92
N ALA A 156 -1.10 6.04 -4.56
CA ALA A 156 -1.24 4.85 -5.39
C ALA A 156 -2.10 3.78 -4.70
N THR A 157 -2.88 3.04 -5.49
CA THR A 157 -3.63 1.87 -5.03
C THR A 157 -2.69 0.71 -4.74
N VAL A 158 -3.16 -0.26 -3.94
CA VAL A 158 -2.40 -1.50 -3.69
C VAL A 158 -2.05 -2.24 -4.99
N THR A 159 -2.95 -2.21 -5.97
CA THR A 159 -2.74 -2.79 -7.31
C THR A 159 -1.55 -2.13 -8.01
N GLU A 160 -1.47 -0.81 -7.97
CA GLU A 160 -0.33 -0.09 -8.57
C GLU A 160 0.97 -0.34 -7.83
N LEU A 161 0.94 -0.36 -6.50
CA LEU A 161 2.12 -0.70 -5.69
C LEU A 161 2.61 -2.13 -5.96
N ALA A 162 1.68 -3.08 -6.18
CA ALA A 162 2.00 -4.45 -6.55
C ALA A 162 2.71 -4.51 -7.91
N ARG A 163 2.19 -3.77 -8.90
CA ARG A 163 2.82 -3.62 -10.22
C ARG A 163 4.23 -3.03 -10.12
N LEU A 164 4.40 -1.98 -9.31
CA LEU A 164 5.70 -1.29 -9.13
C LEU A 164 6.74 -2.13 -8.37
N SER A 165 6.32 -2.89 -7.36
CA SER A 165 7.24 -3.77 -6.60
C SER A 165 7.48 -5.13 -7.24
N GLY A 166 6.64 -5.55 -8.19
CA GLY A 166 6.57 -6.93 -8.66
C GLY A 166 6.16 -7.92 -7.57
N LYS A 167 5.46 -7.46 -6.52
CA LYS A 167 5.01 -8.30 -5.41
C LYS A 167 3.50 -8.53 -5.48
N PRO A 168 3.00 -9.72 -5.07
CA PRO A 168 1.56 -9.97 -5.04
C PRO A 168 0.85 -9.02 -4.06
N GLU A 169 -0.37 -8.59 -4.39
CA GLU A 169 -1.17 -7.70 -3.53
C GLU A 169 -1.35 -8.27 -2.11
N ALA A 170 -1.47 -9.60 -1.97
CA ALA A 170 -1.55 -10.27 -0.67
C ALA A 170 -0.34 -10.00 0.23
N THR A 171 0.86 -9.85 -0.37
CA THR A 171 2.08 -9.49 0.37
C THR A 171 2.01 -8.05 0.86
N LEU A 172 1.57 -7.12 0.01
CA LEU A 172 1.39 -5.71 0.38
C LEU A 172 0.32 -5.55 1.47
N ASN A 173 -0.77 -6.31 1.37
CA ASN A 173 -1.81 -6.35 2.40
C ASN A 173 -1.27 -6.83 3.75
N ARG A 174 -0.40 -7.85 3.74
CA ARG A 174 0.28 -8.33 4.95
C ARG A 174 1.22 -7.27 5.54
N TRP A 175 2.03 -6.62 4.71
CA TRP A 175 2.91 -5.53 5.17
C TRP A 175 2.11 -4.39 5.78
N TYR A 176 1.00 -4.00 5.16
CA TYR A 176 0.11 -2.98 5.71
C TYR A 176 -0.56 -3.42 7.02
N ALA A 177 -0.98 -4.68 7.13
CA ALA A 177 -1.56 -5.20 8.37
C ALA A 177 -0.56 -5.11 9.53
N GLY A 178 0.72 -5.40 9.26
CA GLY A 178 1.84 -5.27 10.20
C GLY A 178 2.47 -3.87 10.29
N ARG A 179 1.82 -2.81 9.76
CA ARG A 179 2.43 -1.48 9.58
C ARG A 179 3.00 -0.85 10.84
N GLN A 180 2.40 -1.11 12.00
CA GLN A 180 2.89 -0.59 13.28
C GLN A 180 4.27 -1.15 13.65
N ALA A 181 4.57 -2.39 13.24
CA ALA A 181 5.83 -3.05 13.55
C ALA A 181 6.91 -2.82 12.48
N ASN A 182 6.51 -2.63 11.22
CA ASN A 182 7.46 -2.52 10.10
C ASN A 182 7.58 -1.09 9.53
N GLY A 183 6.85 -0.11 10.06
CA GLY A 183 6.91 1.29 9.62
C GLY A 183 6.29 1.55 8.24
N HIS A 184 5.49 0.62 7.70
CA HIS A 184 4.82 0.83 6.41
C HIS A 184 3.96 2.10 6.45
N PRO A 185 4.02 2.97 5.42
CA PRO A 185 3.29 4.23 5.43
C PRO A 185 1.78 4.06 5.62
N PRO A 186 1.12 5.06 6.24
CA PRO A 186 -0.32 5.05 6.42
C PRO A 186 -1.03 5.07 5.07
N GLY A 187 -2.18 4.41 5.01
CA GLY A 187 -3.05 4.41 3.84
C GLY A 187 -4.36 5.10 4.16
N ILE A 188 -4.91 5.81 3.19
CA ILE A 188 -6.25 6.38 3.26
C ILE A 188 -7.22 5.51 2.49
N ARG A 189 -8.42 5.33 3.02
CA ARG A 189 -9.52 4.72 2.27
C ARG A 189 -10.29 5.80 1.54
N ARG A 190 -10.40 5.66 0.23
CA ARG A 190 -11.29 6.45 -0.63
C ARG A 190 -11.95 5.52 -1.60
N ASP A 191 -13.25 5.70 -1.80
CA ASP A 191 -13.98 4.99 -2.86
C ASP A 191 -13.92 3.45 -2.75
N GLY A 192 -13.81 2.95 -1.52
CA GLY A 192 -13.63 1.52 -1.23
C GLY A 192 -12.23 0.97 -1.52
N ARG A 193 -11.31 1.80 -2.04
CA ARG A 193 -9.92 1.44 -2.32
C ARG A 193 -9.01 2.06 -1.28
N ARG A 194 -7.88 1.40 -1.02
CA ARG A 194 -6.81 1.96 -0.18
C ARG A 194 -5.76 2.59 -1.07
N TYR A 195 -5.49 3.84 -0.79
CA TYR A 195 -4.44 4.63 -1.40
C TYR A 195 -3.34 4.86 -0.38
N VAL A 196 -2.09 4.76 -0.79
CA VAL A 196 -0.91 5.04 0.03
C VAL A 196 -0.10 6.10 -0.71
N ASP A 197 0.51 7.03 0.02
CA ASP A 197 1.45 7.98 -0.56
C ASP A 197 2.58 7.22 -1.27
N LEU A 198 2.71 7.46 -2.57
CA LEU A 198 3.58 6.70 -3.44
C LEU A 198 5.05 6.96 -3.12
N GLU A 199 5.40 8.20 -2.82
CA GLU A 199 6.78 8.61 -2.53
C GLU A 199 7.22 8.02 -1.19
N LEU A 200 6.43 8.21 -0.13
CA LEU A 200 6.70 7.63 1.18
C LEU A 200 6.80 6.10 1.12
N TRP A 201 5.94 5.47 0.32
CA TRP A 201 5.98 4.02 0.15
C TRP A 201 7.22 3.55 -0.59
N GLN A 202 7.70 4.27 -1.61
CA GLN A 202 8.91 3.90 -2.33
C GLN A 202 10.16 4.00 -1.45
N ASP A 203 10.25 5.04 -0.62
CA ASP A 203 11.35 5.21 0.33
C ASP A 203 11.34 4.11 1.39
N TRP A 204 10.18 3.87 1.99
CA TRP A 204 10.00 2.75 2.91
C TRP A 204 10.34 1.42 2.25
N TYR A 205 9.89 1.18 1.02
CA TYR A 205 10.10 -0.08 0.31
C TYR A 205 11.59 -0.33 0.01
N ARG A 206 12.35 0.72 -0.30
CA ARG A 206 13.81 0.63 -0.48
C ARG A 206 14.49 0.21 0.82
N GLY A 207 14.21 0.91 1.93
CA GLY A 207 14.76 0.56 3.23
C GLY A 207 14.31 -0.83 3.72
N HIS A 208 13.05 -1.21 3.46
CA HIS A 208 12.52 -2.53 3.78
C HIS A 208 13.25 -3.63 3.00
N LYS A 209 13.54 -3.41 1.71
CA LYS A 209 14.35 -4.34 0.92
C LYS A 209 15.77 -4.46 1.46
N ASP A 210 16.37 -3.36 1.86
CA ASP A 210 17.73 -3.36 2.40
C ASP A 210 17.79 -4.07 3.75
N GLN A 211 16.78 -3.90 4.61
CA GLN A 211 16.64 -4.63 5.87
C GLN A 211 16.41 -6.13 5.66
N LEU A 212 15.58 -6.51 4.69
CA LEU A 212 15.40 -7.93 4.32
C LEU A 212 16.71 -8.54 3.80
N LYS A 213 17.51 -7.76 3.06
CA LYS A 213 18.83 -8.17 2.59
C LYS A 213 19.86 -8.24 3.70
N SER A 214 19.86 -7.31 4.66
CA SER A 214 20.82 -7.31 5.77
C SER A 214 20.61 -8.48 6.74
N GLY A 215 19.39 -9.01 6.80
CA GLY A 215 19.08 -10.26 7.52
C GLY A 215 19.54 -11.55 6.81
N LEU A 216 20.08 -11.45 5.59
CA LEU A 216 20.66 -12.59 4.88
C LEU A 216 22.04 -12.90 5.44
N THR A 217 22.45 -14.17 5.35
CA THR A 217 23.82 -14.55 5.69
C THR A 217 24.80 -13.83 4.77
N PRO A 218 25.92 -13.30 5.29
CA PRO A 218 26.99 -12.78 4.44
C PRO A 218 27.39 -13.81 3.39
N VAL A 219 27.54 -13.36 2.15
CA VAL A 219 27.99 -14.19 1.03
C VAL A 219 29.46 -13.88 0.81
N ASP A 220 30.30 -14.91 0.80
CA ASP A 220 31.70 -14.76 0.41
C ASP A 220 31.77 -14.50 -1.11
N ARG A 221 32.26 -13.32 -1.49
CA ARG A 221 32.41 -12.86 -2.88
C ARG A 221 33.85 -12.97 -3.39
N THR A 222 34.72 -13.67 -2.67
CA THR A 222 36.09 -13.91 -3.10
C THR A 222 36.19 -15.18 -3.97
N GLY A 223 37.29 -15.32 -4.70
CA GLY A 223 37.57 -16.48 -5.55
C GLY A 223 37.19 -16.31 -7.02
N ASP A 224 37.53 -17.32 -7.82
CA ASP A 224 37.30 -17.34 -9.27
C ASP A 224 35.80 -17.59 -9.57
N PRO A 225 35.13 -16.69 -10.33
CA PRO A 225 33.73 -16.86 -10.72
C PRO A 225 33.41 -18.16 -11.47
N ASP A 226 34.38 -18.73 -12.18
CA ASP A 226 34.21 -19.94 -12.98
C ASP A 226 34.63 -21.22 -12.25
N GLU A 227 35.11 -21.12 -11.01
CA GLU A 227 35.43 -22.27 -10.16
C GLU A 227 34.19 -23.13 -9.89
N LEU A 228 34.35 -24.45 -10.05
CA LEU A 228 33.34 -25.44 -9.68
C LEU A 228 33.41 -25.74 -8.18
N LEU A 229 32.30 -25.46 -7.49
CA LEU A 229 32.17 -25.62 -6.05
C LEU A 229 31.36 -26.86 -5.70
N SER A 230 31.90 -27.68 -4.82
CA SER A 230 31.16 -28.77 -4.16
C SER A 230 30.09 -28.23 -3.21
N SER A 231 29.11 -29.05 -2.81
CA SER A 231 28.06 -28.66 -1.85
C SER A 231 28.61 -28.04 -0.55
N ALA A 232 29.79 -28.46 -0.09
CA ALA A 232 30.44 -27.93 1.10
C ALA A 232 30.98 -26.51 0.89
N GLN A 233 31.67 -26.28 -0.24
CA GLN A 233 32.16 -24.95 -0.63
C GLN A 233 30.99 -24.00 -0.89
N VAL A 234 29.91 -24.46 -1.53
CA VAL A 234 28.68 -23.68 -1.72
C VAL A 234 28.07 -23.26 -0.38
N ALA A 235 28.02 -24.17 0.60
CA ALA A 235 27.54 -23.84 1.94
C ALA A 235 28.38 -22.73 2.59
N HIS A 236 29.71 -22.80 2.46
CA HIS A 236 30.62 -21.77 2.96
C HIS A 236 30.38 -20.42 2.26
N VAL A 237 30.33 -20.42 0.92
CA VAL A 237 30.08 -19.22 0.11
C VAL A 237 28.75 -18.55 0.48
N LEU A 238 27.71 -19.33 0.75
CA LEU A 238 26.38 -18.82 1.12
C LEU A 238 26.22 -18.50 2.61
N GLY A 239 27.24 -18.74 3.44
CA GLY A 239 27.19 -18.59 4.90
C GLY A 239 26.20 -19.54 5.59
N LEU A 240 25.95 -20.71 4.99
CA LEU A 240 25.08 -21.76 5.53
C LEU A 240 25.85 -22.64 6.52
N ALA A 241 25.13 -23.24 7.47
CA ALA A 241 25.74 -24.04 8.53
C ALA A 241 26.41 -25.32 8.04
N SER A 242 25.93 -25.93 6.94
CA SER A 242 26.48 -27.19 6.43
C SER A 242 26.05 -27.51 5.00
N ALA A 243 26.82 -28.38 4.34
CA ALA A 243 26.50 -28.95 3.03
C ALA A 243 25.15 -29.69 3.01
N ALA A 244 24.71 -30.22 4.16
CA ALA A 244 23.40 -30.88 4.28
C ALA A 244 22.24 -29.91 4.01
N THR A 245 22.41 -28.62 4.35
CA THR A 245 21.41 -27.59 4.06
C THR A 245 21.28 -27.37 2.55
N VAL A 246 22.41 -27.30 1.84
CA VAL A 246 22.44 -27.20 0.37
C VAL A 246 21.79 -28.42 -0.27
N ASN A 247 22.17 -29.63 0.16
CA ASN A 247 21.59 -30.86 -0.36
C ASN A 247 20.08 -30.96 -0.09
N SER A 248 19.61 -30.47 1.07
CA SER A 248 18.17 -30.40 1.36
C SER A 248 17.43 -29.41 0.46
N TYR A 249 18.04 -28.33 0.01
CA TYR A 249 17.42 -27.42 -0.96
C TYR A 249 17.39 -28.02 -2.36
N VAL A 250 18.48 -28.68 -2.77
CA VAL A 250 18.55 -29.41 -4.04
C VAL A 250 17.46 -30.49 -4.09
N GLY A 251 17.32 -31.31 -3.05
CA GLY A 251 16.30 -32.35 -3.01
C GLY A 251 14.83 -31.87 -2.90
N ARG A 252 14.61 -30.55 -2.79
CA ARG A 252 13.28 -29.93 -2.79
C ARG A 252 13.04 -29.05 -4.02
N ASP A 253 13.94 -29.11 -5.02
CA ASP A 253 13.94 -28.24 -6.20
C ASP A 253 13.92 -26.74 -5.83
N GLN A 254 14.56 -26.39 -4.71
CA GLN A 254 14.65 -25.03 -4.16
C GLN A 254 16.03 -24.39 -4.39
N PHE A 255 16.89 -25.09 -5.13
CA PHE A 255 18.26 -24.68 -5.42
C PHE A 255 18.50 -24.68 -6.94
N ILE A 256 19.55 -24.00 -7.38
CA ILE A 256 19.97 -24.04 -8.79
C ILE A 256 20.40 -25.45 -9.19
N GLU A 257 20.11 -25.82 -10.43
CA GLU A 257 20.62 -27.05 -11.01
C GLU A 257 22.15 -27.07 -11.02
N PRO A 258 22.77 -28.22 -10.73
CA PRO A 258 24.22 -28.37 -10.79
C PRO A 258 24.74 -28.21 -12.21
N ASP A 259 25.93 -27.63 -12.36
CA ASP A 259 26.63 -27.54 -13.64
C ASP A 259 27.29 -28.87 -13.98
N GLU A 260 27.82 -29.57 -12.97
CA GLU A 260 28.44 -30.88 -13.13
C GLU A 260 28.00 -31.86 -12.02
N VAL A 261 27.86 -33.13 -12.40
CA VAL A 261 27.52 -34.22 -11.50
C VAL A 261 28.49 -35.36 -11.71
N GLU A 262 29.22 -35.73 -10.66
CA GLU A 262 30.12 -36.88 -10.64
C GLU A 262 29.53 -38.03 -9.84
N GLU A 263 29.51 -39.23 -10.40
CA GLU A 263 29.16 -40.43 -9.66
C GLU A 263 30.41 -41.01 -8.98
N THR A 264 30.38 -41.07 -7.65
CA THR A 264 31.42 -41.77 -6.91
C THR A 264 31.29 -43.29 -7.10
N PRO A 265 32.40 -44.05 -6.96
CA PRO A 265 32.37 -45.52 -7.06
C PRO A 265 31.40 -46.22 -6.10
N ALA A 266 30.97 -45.53 -5.03
CA ALA A 266 29.96 -45.99 -4.07
C ALA A 266 28.52 -45.62 -4.47
N GLY A 267 28.27 -45.20 -5.72
CA GLY A 267 26.96 -44.82 -6.26
C GLY A 267 26.42 -43.48 -5.75
N ARG A 268 27.21 -42.67 -5.03
CA ARG A 268 26.77 -41.35 -4.56
C ARG A 268 27.09 -40.27 -5.58
N GLN A 269 26.11 -39.44 -5.90
CA GLN A 269 26.30 -38.27 -6.75
C GLN A 269 26.92 -37.09 -5.97
N ARG A 270 28.07 -36.63 -6.44
CA ARG A 270 28.67 -35.34 -6.08
C ARG A 270 28.21 -34.31 -7.10
N ARG A 271 27.77 -33.17 -6.61
CA ARG A 271 27.23 -32.09 -7.43
C ARG A 271 28.12 -30.87 -7.30
N PHE A 272 28.32 -30.19 -8.41
CA PHE A 272 29.16 -29.01 -8.51
C PHE A 272 28.41 -27.86 -9.16
N TRP A 273 28.69 -26.65 -8.69
CA TRP A 273 28.11 -25.42 -9.21
C TRP A 273 29.20 -24.39 -9.44
N ARG A 274 29.13 -23.65 -10.54
CA ARG A 274 30.00 -22.50 -10.78
C ARG A 274 29.74 -21.43 -9.72
N ARG A 275 30.81 -20.88 -9.15
CA ARG A 275 30.76 -19.83 -8.12
C ARG A 275 29.87 -18.64 -8.53
N ARG A 276 29.95 -18.18 -9.78
CA ARG A 276 29.09 -17.12 -10.32
C ARG A 276 27.59 -17.42 -10.21
N ARG A 277 27.15 -18.66 -10.48
CA ARG A 277 25.74 -19.05 -10.38
C ARG A 277 25.28 -19.11 -8.93
N VAL A 278 26.17 -19.49 -8.02
CA VAL A 278 25.92 -19.48 -6.58
C VAL A 278 25.73 -18.05 -6.08
N TRP A 279 26.53 -17.08 -6.55
CA TRP A 279 26.33 -15.67 -6.25
C TRP A 279 25.01 -15.13 -6.84
N ASP A 280 24.69 -15.46 -8.08
CA ASP A 280 23.41 -15.07 -8.69
C ASP A 280 22.22 -15.62 -7.91
N TYR A 281 22.31 -16.88 -7.46
CA TYR A 281 21.33 -17.48 -6.55
C TYR A 281 21.25 -16.71 -5.23
N ALA A 282 22.40 -16.32 -4.68
CA ALA A 282 22.47 -15.55 -3.44
C ALA A 282 21.91 -14.13 -3.57
N ASP A 283 21.96 -13.53 -4.75
CA ASP A 283 21.38 -12.21 -5.03
C ASP A 283 19.87 -12.29 -5.27
N LYS A 284 19.39 -13.42 -5.79
CA LYS A 284 17.96 -13.70 -6.02
C LYS A 284 17.25 -14.19 -4.76
N ARG A 285 17.96 -14.76 -3.77
CA ARG A 285 17.33 -15.30 -2.56
C ARG A 285 16.71 -14.17 -1.72
N SER A 286 15.44 -14.32 -1.39
CA SER A 286 14.70 -13.38 -0.52
C SER A 286 14.46 -13.92 0.90
N TRP A 287 15.20 -14.93 1.33
CA TRP A 287 14.94 -15.60 2.62
C TRP A 287 15.66 -14.94 3.78
N SER A 288 14.97 -14.02 4.46
CA SER A 288 15.27 -13.72 5.86
C SER A 288 15.35 -15.02 6.66
N ARG A 289 16.46 -15.24 7.39
CA ARG A 289 16.52 -16.26 8.43
C ARG A 289 15.36 -15.94 9.39
N LYS A 290 14.39 -16.84 9.57
CA LYS A 290 13.56 -16.81 10.78
C LYS A 290 14.55 -17.05 11.91
N GLY A 291 14.92 -16.00 12.62
CA GLY A 291 15.82 -16.10 13.76
C GLY A 291 15.28 -17.19 14.68
N LYS A 292 16.08 -18.24 14.92
CA LYS A 292 15.93 -19.02 16.13
C LYS A 292 16.00 -17.99 17.25
N LYS A 293 14.92 -17.84 18.03
CA LYS A 293 15.00 -17.18 19.32
C LYS A 293 16.12 -17.90 20.06
N SER A 294 17.24 -17.22 20.32
CA SER A 294 18.15 -17.63 21.36
C SER A 294 17.34 -17.55 22.65
N THR A 295 16.83 -18.69 23.08
CA THR A 295 16.39 -18.88 24.46
C THR A 295 17.64 -18.81 25.30
N GLU A 296 17.95 -17.62 25.78
CA GLU A 296 18.88 -17.41 26.88
C GLU A 296 18.17 -17.96 28.12
N ALA A 297 18.71 -19.05 28.66
CA ALA A 297 18.25 -19.66 29.90
C ALA A 297 18.95 -18.96 31.09
N PRO A 298 18.28 -18.85 32.24
CA PRO A 298 18.72 -18.06 33.40
C PRO A 298 20.00 -18.60 34.07
#